data_AF-A0AAU6FR46-F1
#
_entry.id   AF-A0AAU6FR46-F1
#
_cell.length_a   1.000
_cell.length_b   1.000
_cell.length_c   1.000
_cell.angle_alpha   90.00
_cell.angle_beta   90.00
_cell.angle_gamma   90.00
#
_symmetry.space_group_name_H-M   'P 1'
#
loop_
_entity.id
_entity.type
_entity.pdbx_description
1 polymer ?
#
loop_
_entity_poly.entity_id
_entity_poly.type
_entity_poly.pdbx_seq_one_letter_code
_entity_poly.pdbx_strand_id
1 'polypeptide(L)'
;MTASGCVTVHGELEVVPAATRSEAAQALKNFTAAYNAADKAYDPALDEDEVTGALGAVNQAGLRARQKNNPDGNANHRPLELTDATYVIPEKAGWPRWFLADTDSNRDQDGGKLDTRWLFAFVKSGPGQGWKAAYLAVVAPSRIPDFAKDDEGRAKPVAADGPGLAVAPKDLGAQYTGYLQKGTPDAFAPGTATSVWRQSRLNTRRAGFSYQYIDQPLNSGLFAPLALETDDGGALVFFSSKHFEQQTAAQGLRPTVSRDVEALLTGEVRSTLTKERISGQLVYVPKKGAGTGKVIMLNRLPGLTSAKGS
;
A
#
# COMPACT_ATOMS: atom_id res chain seq x y z
N MET A 1 -49.18 -9.78 27.49
CA MET A 1 -48.66 -9.34 26.18
C MET A 1 -47.19 -9.02 26.34
N THR A 2 -46.31 -9.86 25.80
CA THR A 2 -44.87 -9.60 25.71
C THR A 2 -44.56 -9.14 24.30
N ALA A 3 -43.96 -7.96 24.16
CA ALA A 3 -43.35 -7.54 22.90
C ALA A 3 -41.99 -6.91 23.22
N SER A 4 -40.97 -7.65 22.79
CA SER A 4 -39.54 -7.42 22.88
C SER A 4 -39.10 -6.02 22.47
N GLY A 5 -38.20 -5.43 23.26
CA GLY A 5 -37.45 -4.25 22.87
C GLY A 5 -36.43 -4.60 21.79
N CYS A 6 -36.40 -3.80 20.73
CA CYS A 6 -35.32 -3.76 19.77
C CYS A 6 -34.03 -3.34 20.49
N VAL A 7 -33.04 -4.23 20.54
CA VAL A 7 -31.68 -3.87 20.95
C VAL A 7 -30.98 -3.29 19.73
N THR A 8 -30.84 -1.97 19.70
CA THR A 8 -29.89 -1.32 18.80
C THR A 8 -28.49 -1.69 19.28
N VAL A 9 -27.72 -2.40 18.46
CA VAL A 9 -26.36 -2.83 18.82
C VAL A 9 -25.47 -1.58 18.94
N HIS A 10 -25.11 -1.20 20.16
CA HIS A 10 -24.22 -0.08 20.46
C HIS A 10 -22.73 -0.34 20.15
N GLY A 11 -22.39 -1.48 19.53
CA GLY A 11 -21.02 -1.90 19.25
C GLY A 11 -20.25 -1.03 18.24
N GLU A 12 -20.87 -0.02 17.64
CA GLU A 12 -20.19 0.94 16.76
C GLU A 12 -19.40 2.01 17.54
N LEU A 13 -19.70 2.22 18.82
CA LEU A 13 -19.05 3.24 19.67
C LEU A 13 -18.05 2.67 20.67
N GLU A 14 -18.09 1.36 20.93
CA GLU A 14 -17.20 0.72 21.89
C GLU A 14 -15.78 0.59 21.32
N VAL A 15 -14.80 1.13 22.05
CA VAL A 15 -13.38 0.98 21.72
C VAL A 15 -12.94 -0.39 22.22
N VAL A 16 -12.64 -1.29 21.29
CA VAL A 16 -12.18 -2.65 21.57
C VAL A 16 -10.95 -2.98 20.74
N PRO A 17 -10.17 -4.01 21.10
CA PRO A 17 -9.10 -4.51 20.25
C PRO A 17 -9.61 -4.84 18.85
N ALA A 18 -8.90 -4.36 17.82
CA ALA A 18 -9.31 -4.56 16.44
C ALA A 18 -9.30 -6.03 16.00
N ALA A 19 -8.47 -6.86 16.64
CA ALA A 19 -8.37 -8.29 16.42
C ALA A 19 -7.90 -9.00 17.69
N THR A 20 -8.09 -10.30 17.76
CA THR A 20 -7.30 -11.17 18.63
C THR A 20 -6.00 -11.59 17.95
N ARG A 21 -4.99 -12.01 18.73
CA ARG A 21 -3.73 -12.53 18.16
C ARG A 21 -3.94 -13.79 17.31
N SER A 22 -4.88 -14.65 17.70
CA SER A 22 -5.23 -15.86 16.93
C SER A 22 -5.90 -15.52 15.60
N GLU A 23 -6.82 -14.55 15.58
CA GLU A 23 -7.41 -14.05 14.32
C GLU A 23 -6.34 -13.45 13.41
N ALA A 24 -5.43 -12.64 13.96
CA ALA A 24 -4.35 -12.03 13.21
C ALA A 24 -3.41 -13.08 12.59
N ALA A 25 -3.04 -14.10 13.36
CA ALA A 25 -2.23 -15.22 12.88
C ALA A 25 -2.93 -16.06 11.81
N GLN A 26 -4.24 -16.30 11.97
CA GLN A 26 -5.02 -17.03 10.97
C GLN A 26 -5.17 -16.23 9.68
N ALA A 27 -5.36 -14.92 9.75
CA ALA A 27 -5.42 -14.04 8.59
C ALA A 27 -4.09 -14.03 7.81
N LEU A 28 -2.95 -13.92 8.51
CA LEU A 28 -1.64 -14.02 7.89
C LEU A 28 -1.46 -15.36 7.17
N LYS A 29 -1.81 -16.46 7.83
CA LYS A 29 -1.72 -17.81 7.26
C LYS A 29 -2.60 -17.98 6.01
N ASN A 30 -3.84 -17.50 6.05
CA ASN A 30 -4.77 -17.57 4.92
C ASN A 30 -4.23 -16.77 3.73
N PHE A 31 -3.79 -15.54 3.97
CA PHE A 31 -3.16 -14.71 2.96
C PHE A 31 -1.95 -15.40 2.33
N THR A 32 -1.00 -15.92 3.13
CA THR A 32 0.21 -16.57 2.58
C THR A 32 -0.14 -17.81 1.76
N ALA A 33 -1.13 -18.59 2.17
CA ALA A 33 -1.58 -19.77 1.43
C ALA A 33 -2.23 -19.38 0.09
N ALA A 34 -3.17 -18.43 0.11
CA ALA A 34 -3.86 -17.94 -1.07
C ALA A 34 -2.90 -17.26 -2.05
N TYR A 35 -2.02 -16.39 -1.54
CA TYR A 35 -0.98 -15.72 -2.32
C TYR A 35 -0.06 -16.71 -3.04
N ASN A 36 0.38 -17.77 -2.35
CA ASN A 36 1.21 -18.81 -2.97
C ASN A 36 0.45 -19.60 -4.05
N ALA A 37 -0.82 -19.91 -3.82
CA ALA A 37 -1.65 -20.57 -4.83
C ALA A 37 -1.84 -19.68 -6.07
N ALA A 38 -2.16 -18.41 -5.86
CA ALA A 38 -2.32 -17.40 -6.89
C ALA A 38 -1.01 -17.18 -7.67
N ASP A 39 0.13 -17.03 -6.99
CA ASP A 39 1.44 -16.88 -7.66
C ASP A 39 1.80 -18.13 -8.47
N LYS A 40 1.56 -19.34 -7.95
CA LYS A 40 1.85 -20.58 -8.67
C LYS A 40 1.05 -20.71 -9.96
N ALA A 41 -0.23 -20.35 -9.94
CA ALA A 41 -1.12 -20.42 -11.10
C ALA A 41 -1.12 -19.14 -11.97
N TYR A 42 -0.52 -18.06 -11.47
CA TYR A 42 -0.80 -16.68 -11.90
C TYR A 42 -2.30 -16.35 -11.95
N ASP A 43 -3.10 -16.93 -11.06
CA ASP A 43 -4.56 -16.76 -11.08
C ASP A 43 -5.01 -15.77 -10.01
N PRO A 44 -5.48 -14.56 -10.39
CA PRO A 44 -6.00 -13.57 -9.44
C PRO A 44 -7.20 -14.04 -8.63
N ALA A 45 -8.01 -14.97 -9.14
CA ALA A 45 -9.20 -15.46 -8.44
C ALA A 45 -8.85 -16.27 -7.18
N LEU A 46 -7.62 -16.77 -7.08
CA LEU A 46 -7.19 -17.60 -5.95
C LEU A 46 -6.85 -16.78 -4.69
N ASP A 47 -6.59 -15.48 -4.81
CA ASP A 47 -6.30 -14.62 -3.65
C ASP A 47 -7.12 -13.32 -3.55
N GLU A 48 -8.10 -13.11 -4.45
CA GLU A 48 -8.94 -11.90 -4.44
C GLU A 48 -9.74 -11.72 -3.14
N ASP A 49 -10.00 -12.81 -2.42
CA ASP A 49 -10.65 -12.80 -1.13
C ASP A 49 -9.72 -12.52 0.06
N GLU A 50 -8.41 -12.52 -0.15
CA GLU A 50 -7.41 -12.27 0.89
C GLU A 50 -6.67 -10.93 0.69
N VAL A 51 -6.90 -10.21 -0.42
CA VAL A 51 -6.25 -8.92 -0.71
C VAL A 51 -7.23 -7.78 -0.96
N THR A 52 -6.82 -6.57 -0.62
CA THR A 52 -7.61 -5.34 -0.85
C THR A 52 -6.70 -4.11 -0.97
N GLY A 53 -7.28 -2.92 -1.13
CA GLY A 53 -6.55 -1.66 -1.10
C GLY A 53 -5.42 -1.58 -2.13
N ALA A 54 -4.30 -0.95 -1.75
CA ALA A 54 -3.15 -0.77 -2.65
C ALA A 54 -2.47 -2.09 -3.00
N LEU A 55 -2.30 -2.98 -2.01
CA LEU A 55 -1.69 -4.29 -2.24
C LEU A 55 -2.54 -5.11 -3.21
N GLY A 56 -3.85 -5.20 -2.96
CA GLY A 56 -4.79 -5.92 -3.82
C GLY A 56 -4.79 -5.38 -5.24
N ALA A 57 -4.86 -4.05 -5.43
CA ALA A 57 -4.82 -3.46 -6.76
C ALA A 57 -3.54 -3.82 -7.55
N VAL A 58 -2.38 -3.76 -6.89
CA VAL A 58 -1.08 -4.09 -7.50
C VAL A 58 -0.97 -5.59 -7.78
N ASN A 59 -1.30 -6.42 -6.81
CA ASN A 59 -1.18 -7.87 -6.89
C ASN A 59 -2.09 -8.44 -7.98
N GLN A 60 -3.37 -8.05 -7.97
CA GLN A 60 -4.37 -8.55 -8.92
C GLN A 60 -4.05 -8.17 -10.37
N ALA A 61 -3.60 -6.94 -10.61
CA ALA A 61 -3.15 -6.53 -11.95
C ALA A 61 -1.87 -7.28 -12.37
N GLY A 62 -0.93 -7.47 -11.44
CA GLY A 62 0.29 -8.24 -11.69
C GLY A 62 0.01 -9.70 -12.06
N LEU A 63 -0.90 -10.37 -11.34
CA LEU A 63 -1.31 -11.75 -11.62
C LEU A 63 -1.97 -11.85 -13.00
N ARG A 64 -2.94 -10.98 -13.32
CA ARG A 64 -3.57 -10.93 -14.67
C ARG A 64 -2.54 -10.78 -15.78
N ALA A 65 -1.57 -9.88 -15.60
CA ALA A 65 -0.52 -9.68 -16.59
C ALA A 65 0.34 -10.93 -16.79
N ARG A 66 0.76 -11.56 -15.68
CA ARG A 66 1.58 -12.78 -15.70
C ARG A 66 0.82 -13.99 -16.25
N GLN A 67 -0.47 -14.12 -15.96
CA GLN A 67 -1.34 -15.17 -16.50
C GLN A 67 -1.42 -15.09 -18.02
N LYS A 68 -1.67 -13.88 -18.55
CA LYS A 68 -1.73 -13.66 -20.00
C LYS A 68 -0.39 -13.95 -20.68
N ASN A 69 0.72 -13.66 -20.01
CA ASN A 69 2.06 -13.92 -20.52
C ASN A 69 2.53 -15.37 -20.35
N ASN A 70 1.96 -16.11 -19.38
CA ASN A 70 2.33 -17.48 -19.02
C ASN A 70 1.04 -18.24 -18.61
N PRO A 71 0.24 -18.70 -19.59
CA PRO A 71 -1.06 -19.31 -19.30
C PRO A 71 -0.96 -20.64 -18.53
N ASP A 72 0.20 -21.30 -18.58
CA ASP A 72 0.47 -22.55 -17.85
C ASP A 72 0.92 -22.31 -16.39
N GLY A 73 0.94 -21.05 -15.93
CA GLY A 73 1.31 -20.65 -14.58
C GLY A 73 2.80 -20.35 -14.40
N ASN A 74 3.23 -20.28 -13.14
CA ASN A 74 4.59 -19.88 -12.75
C ASN A 74 5.53 -21.09 -12.68
N ALA A 75 6.27 -21.35 -13.76
CA ALA A 75 7.29 -22.40 -13.80
C ALA A 75 8.43 -22.21 -12.79
N ASN A 76 8.63 -20.98 -12.30
CA ASN A 76 9.66 -20.63 -11.33
C ASN A 76 9.09 -20.38 -9.93
N HIS A 77 7.89 -20.90 -9.64
CA HIS A 77 7.26 -20.70 -8.35
C HIS A 77 8.16 -21.19 -7.21
N ARG A 78 8.34 -20.32 -6.23
CA ARG A 78 8.93 -20.62 -4.93
C ARG A 78 7.94 -20.11 -3.90
N PRO A 79 7.45 -20.95 -2.97
CA PRO A 79 6.53 -20.47 -1.95
C PRO A 79 7.14 -19.34 -1.12
N LEU A 80 6.36 -18.29 -0.91
CA LEU A 80 6.59 -17.29 0.13
C LEU A 80 6.39 -17.96 1.49
N GLU A 81 7.37 -17.79 2.36
CA GLU A 81 7.30 -18.16 3.76
C GLU A 81 7.42 -16.88 4.58
N LEU A 82 6.50 -16.71 5.54
CA LEU A 82 6.50 -15.61 6.50
C LEU A 82 6.69 -16.17 7.90
N THR A 83 7.78 -15.77 8.54
CA THR A 83 8.24 -16.26 9.84
C THR A 83 8.33 -15.12 10.84
N ASP A 84 8.64 -15.46 12.10
CA ASP A 84 8.87 -14.48 13.18
C ASP A 84 7.79 -13.37 13.27
N ALA A 85 6.53 -13.80 13.18
CA ALA A 85 5.41 -12.88 13.07
C ALA A 85 5.07 -12.24 14.42
N THR A 86 5.17 -10.92 14.47
CA THR A 86 4.66 -10.09 15.57
C THR A 86 3.42 -9.32 15.11
N TYR A 87 2.38 -9.29 15.95
CA TYR A 87 1.12 -8.61 15.64
C TYR A 87 0.96 -7.35 16.47
N VAL A 88 0.85 -6.22 15.79
CA VAL A 88 0.57 -4.91 16.38
C VAL A 88 -0.91 -4.61 16.17
N ILE A 89 -1.68 -4.69 17.25
CA ILE A 89 -3.15 -4.64 17.22
C ILE A 89 -3.58 -3.36 17.95
N PRO A 90 -4.15 -2.37 17.24
CA PRO A 90 -4.69 -1.18 17.88
C PRO A 90 -6.09 -1.42 18.46
N GLU A 91 -6.48 -0.56 19.40
CA GLU A 91 -7.87 -0.42 19.80
C GLU A 91 -8.62 0.52 18.88
N LYS A 92 -9.86 0.17 18.52
CA LYS A 92 -10.65 1.03 17.65
C LYS A 92 -12.15 0.84 17.87
N ALA A 93 -12.88 1.95 17.88
CA ALA A 93 -14.32 1.95 17.74
C ALA A 93 -14.75 1.77 16.27
N GLY A 94 -15.80 0.97 16.08
CA GLY A 94 -16.46 0.77 14.80
C GLY A 94 -15.60 0.07 13.74
N TRP A 95 -16.04 0.22 12.49
CA TRP A 95 -15.41 -0.37 11.31
C TRP A 95 -14.76 0.72 10.44
N PRO A 96 -13.76 0.37 9.61
CA PRO A 96 -13.09 -0.93 9.51
C PRO A 96 -12.18 -1.21 10.72
N ARG A 97 -11.95 -2.49 11.02
CA ARG A 97 -10.93 -2.94 11.98
C ARG A 97 -9.66 -3.29 11.21
N TRP A 98 -8.50 -3.13 11.85
CA TRP A 98 -7.22 -3.39 11.21
C TRP A 98 -6.13 -3.76 12.22
N PHE A 99 -5.11 -4.46 11.77
CA PHE A 99 -3.89 -4.73 12.53
C PHE A 99 -2.68 -4.77 11.58
N LEU A 100 -1.48 -4.67 12.15
CA LEU A 100 -0.22 -4.81 11.43
C LEU A 100 0.43 -6.15 11.80
N ALA A 101 0.79 -6.96 10.81
CA ALA A 101 1.71 -8.08 10.98
C ALA A 101 3.11 -7.63 10.54
N ASP A 102 4.07 -7.76 11.45
CA ASP A 102 5.49 -7.59 11.20
C ASP A 102 6.12 -8.99 11.10
N THR A 103 6.62 -9.33 9.91
CA THR A 103 7.11 -10.68 9.61
C THR A 103 8.49 -10.65 8.98
N ASP A 104 9.25 -11.71 9.23
CA ASP A 104 10.40 -12.08 8.43
C ASP A 104 9.96 -12.84 7.15
N SER A 105 10.75 -12.77 6.08
CA SER A 105 10.38 -13.32 4.77
C SER A 105 11.53 -14.07 4.13
N ASN A 106 11.28 -15.24 3.56
CA ASN A 106 12.29 -16.02 2.82
C ASN A 106 12.77 -15.39 1.49
N ARG A 107 12.53 -14.09 1.28
CA ARG A 107 12.81 -13.33 0.06
C ARG A 107 14.01 -12.38 0.18
N ASP A 108 14.65 -12.34 1.32
CA ASP A 108 15.78 -11.46 1.60
C ASP A 108 17.00 -12.24 2.14
N GLN A 109 17.91 -11.54 2.82
CA GLN A 109 19.10 -12.16 3.44
C GLN A 109 19.28 -11.64 4.86
N ASP A 110 19.22 -12.56 5.83
CA ASP A 110 19.32 -12.28 7.27
C ASP A 110 20.68 -11.68 7.67
N GLY A 111 20.67 -10.81 8.68
CA GLY A 111 21.88 -10.36 9.39
C GLY A 111 22.79 -9.43 8.57
N GLY A 112 22.30 -8.86 7.48
CA GLY A 112 23.06 -8.04 6.55
C GLY A 112 22.31 -6.79 6.06
N LYS A 113 22.88 -6.10 5.06
CA LYS A 113 22.28 -4.88 4.47
C LYS A 113 21.00 -5.14 3.70
N LEU A 114 20.73 -6.40 3.38
CA LEU A 114 19.56 -6.85 2.64
C LEU A 114 18.48 -7.41 3.57
N ASP A 115 18.70 -7.41 4.89
CA ASP A 115 17.72 -7.83 5.89
C ASP A 115 16.53 -6.87 5.92
N THR A 116 15.32 -7.41 5.78
CA THR A 116 14.08 -6.66 5.70
C THR A 116 12.94 -7.33 6.47
N ARG A 117 12.12 -6.49 7.08
CA ARG A 117 10.82 -6.89 7.62
C ARG A 117 9.73 -6.57 6.62
N TRP A 118 8.82 -7.51 6.46
CA TRP A 118 7.60 -7.35 5.67
C TRP A 118 6.46 -6.95 6.61
N LEU A 119 5.95 -5.74 6.39
CA LEU A 119 4.87 -5.15 7.19
C LEU A 119 3.57 -5.21 6.41
N PHE A 120 2.63 -6.04 6.86
CA PHE A 120 1.31 -6.19 6.26
C PHE A 120 0.24 -5.52 7.12
N ALA A 121 -0.51 -4.59 6.54
CA ALA A 121 -1.71 -4.06 7.20
C ALA A 121 -2.94 -4.83 6.71
N PHE A 122 -3.56 -5.59 7.61
CA PHE A 122 -4.79 -6.33 7.36
C PHE A 122 -5.99 -5.50 7.78
N VAL A 123 -7.05 -5.52 6.97
CA VAL A 123 -8.27 -4.76 7.18
C VAL A 123 -9.48 -5.69 7.09
N LYS A 124 -10.42 -5.50 8.01
CA LYS A 124 -11.75 -6.12 7.99
C LYS A 124 -12.77 -4.99 7.91
N SER A 125 -13.53 -4.96 6.81
CA SER A 125 -14.40 -3.83 6.47
C SER A 125 -15.70 -3.78 7.26
N GLY A 126 -16.14 -4.90 7.85
CA GLY A 126 -17.40 -4.99 8.54
C GLY A 126 -17.60 -6.30 9.31
N PRO A 127 -18.70 -6.42 10.04
CA PRO A 127 -19.07 -7.66 10.71
C PRO A 127 -19.32 -8.75 9.64
N GLY A 128 -18.80 -9.96 9.88
CA GLY A 128 -18.92 -11.09 8.94
C GLY A 128 -17.98 -11.06 7.73
N GLN A 129 -17.20 -10.00 7.53
CA GLN A 129 -16.20 -9.94 6.45
C GLN A 129 -14.90 -10.64 6.84
N GLY A 130 -14.19 -11.20 5.85
CA GLY A 130 -12.84 -11.73 6.03
C GLY A 130 -11.80 -10.64 6.29
N TRP A 131 -10.64 -11.03 6.82
CA TRP A 131 -9.47 -10.16 6.89
C TRP A 131 -8.79 -10.13 5.53
N LYS A 132 -8.49 -8.95 5.00
CA LYS A 132 -7.78 -8.80 3.72
C LYS A 132 -6.53 -7.95 3.90
N ALA A 133 -5.41 -8.34 3.30
CA ALA A 133 -4.18 -7.57 3.29
C ALA A 133 -4.35 -6.33 2.37
N ALA A 134 -4.36 -5.13 2.96
CA ALA A 134 -4.59 -3.87 2.27
C ALA A 134 -3.30 -3.19 1.80
N TYR A 135 -2.23 -3.34 2.58
CA TYR A 135 -0.92 -2.76 2.34
C TYR A 135 0.18 -3.77 2.64
N LEU A 136 1.28 -3.64 1.91
CA LEU A 136 2.56 -4.27 2.18
C LEU A 136 3.65 -3.19 2.10
N ALA A 137 4.55 -3.20 3.06
CA ALA A 137 5.81 -2.49 2.99
C ALA A 137 6.98 -3.43 3.33
N VAL A 138 8.09 -3.26 2.64
CA VAL A 138 9.34 -3.98 2.90
C VAL A 138 10.36 -2.94 3.38
N VAL A 139 10.83 -3.07 4.61
CA VAL A 139 11.66 -2.06 5.29
C VAL A 139 12.77 -2.73 6.07
N ALA A 140 13.93 -2.07 6.18
CA ALA A 140 14.98 -2.56 7.07
C ALA A 140 14.49 -2.54 8.53
N PRO A 141 14.84 -3.53 9.37
CA PRO A 141 14.41 -3.59 10.77
C PRO A 141 14.71 -2.30 11.55
N SER A 142 15.88 -1.70 11.33
CA SER A 142 16.33 -0.45 11.98
C SER A 142 15.52 0.80 11.60
N ARG A 143 14.61 0.69 10.63
CA ARG A 143 13.73 1.77 10.18
C ARG A 143 12.31 1.62 10.70
N ILE A 144 12.01 0.53 11.41
CA ILE A 144 10.74 0.34 12.11
C ILE A 144 10.88 0.99 13.49
N PRO A 145 10.07 2.00 13.80
CA PRO A 145 10.09 2.65 15.11
C PRO A 145 9.41 1.78 16.17
N ASP A 146 9.74 2.04 17.44
CA ASP A 146 8.93 1.53 18.55
C ASP A 146 7.56 2.22 18.58
N PHE A 147 6.51 1.43 18.84
CA PHE A 147 5.13 1.89 18.85
C PHE A 147 4.68 2.31 20.24
N ALA A 148 4.01 3.46 20.31
CA ALA A 148 3.35 3.91 21.52
C ALA A 148 2.25 2.93 21.93
N LYS A 149 2.29 2.52 23.21
CA LYS A 149 1.35 1.58 23.78
C LYS A 149 0.42 2.22 24.81
N ASP A 150 -0.77 1.65 24.97
CA ASP A 150 -1.65 1.89 26.11
C ASP A 150 -1.21 1.09 27.35
N ASP A 151 -1.95 1.23 28.45
CA ASP A 151 -1.65 0.61 29.74
C ASP A 151 -1.75 -0.93 29.67
N GLU A 152 -2.48 -1.46 28.68
CA GLU A 152 -2.62 -2.88 28.37
C GLU A 152 -1.58 -3.38 27.35
N GLY A 153 -0.67 -2.51 26.89
CA GLY A 153 0.42 -2.85 25.97
C GLY A 153 0.02 -2.94 24.49
N ARG A 154 -1.16 -2.43 24.11
CA ARG A 154 -1.66 -2.38 22.71
C ARG A 154 -1.22 -1.09 22.04
N ALA A 155 -1.03 -1.13 20.72
CA ALA A 155 -0.58 0.05 19.99
C ALA A 155 -1.69 1.10 19.85
N LYS A 156 -1.31 2.37 19.84
CA LYS A 156 -2.26 3.48 19.69
C LYS A 156 -2.47 3.83 18.21
N PRO A 157 -3.71 3.78 17.67
CA PRO A 157 -3.95 4.28 16.33
C PRO A 157 -3.95 5.80 16.30
N VAL A 158 -3.59 6.39 15.17
CA VAL A 158 -3.70 7.83 14.96
C VAL A 158 -4.94 8.14 14.12
N ALA A 159 -5.76 9.08 14.59
CA ALA A 159 -6.91 9.57 13.84
C ALA A 159 -6.47 10.20 12.51
N ALA A 160 -7.27 9.99 11.45
CA ALA A 160 -6.91 10.42 10.11
C ALA A 160 -6.72 11.95 9.99
N ASP A 161 -7.38 12.74 10.83
CA ASP A 161 -7.31 14.20 10.92
C ASP A 161 -6.61 14.72 12.20
N GLY A 162 -5.86 13.84 12.89
CA GLY A 162 -5.18 14.19 14.14
C GLY A 162 -4.19 15.37 13.98
N PRO A 163 -4.26 16.41 14.84
CA PRO A 163 -3.46 17.63 14.67
C PRO A 163 -2.01 17.52 15.18
N GLY A 164 -1.65 16.41 15.83
CA GLY A 164 -0.37 16.22 16.52
C GLY A 164 0.83 15.92 15.61
N LEU A 165 0.60 15.64 14.33
CA LEU A 165 1.63 15.27 13.37
C LEU A 165 2.00 16.44 12.45
N ALA A 166 3.19 16.39 11.86
CA ALA A 166 3.63 17.38 10.87
C ALA A 166 2.71 17.41 9.63
N VAL A 167 2.16 16.25 9.25
CA VAL A 167 1.12 16.10 8.22
C VAL A 167 0.07 15.12 8.74
N ALA A 168 -1.21 15.48 8.70
CA ALA A 168 -2.27 14.56 9.09
C ALA A 168 -2.35 13.37 8.11
N PRO A 169 -2.65 12.14 8.57
CA PRO A 169 -2.69 10.96 7.69
C PRO A 169 -3.58 11.13 6.46
N LYS A 170 -4.76 11.76 6.61
CA LYS A 170 -5.70 12.01 5.50
C LYS A 170 -5.14 12.93 4.41
N ASP A 171 -4.15 13.75 4.73
CA ASP A 171 -3.58 14.74 3.82
C ASP A 171 -2.33 14.22 3.09
N LEU A 172 -1.73 13.12 3.56
CA LEU A 172 -0.48 12.56 3.02
C LEU A 172 -0.55 12.32 1.51
N GLY A 173 -1.60 11.65 1.04
CA GLY A 173 -1.76 11.39 -0.39
C GLY A 173 -1.78 12.68 -1.21
N ALA A 174 -2.53 13.69 -0.76
CA ALA A 174 -2.71 14.93 -1.50
C ALA A 174 -1.42 15.77 -1.50
N GLN A 175 -0.73 15.84 -0.35
CA GLN A 175 0.56 16.52 -0.25
C GLN A 175 1.64 15.81 -1.08
N TYR A 176 1.67 14.48 -1.07
CA TYR A 176 2.63 13.70 -1.86
C TYR A 176 2.42 13.90 -3.36
N THR A 177 1.19 13.75 -3.84
CA THR A 177 0.90 13.95 -5.27
C THR A 177 1.03 15.41 -5.71
N GLY A 178 0.73 16.35 -4.81
CA GLY A 178 1.03 17.78 -5.02
C GLY A 178 2.53 18.03 -5.18
N TYR A 179 3.33 17.48 -4.27
CA TYR A 179 4.78 17.58 -4.32
C TYR A 179 5.37 17.00 -5.61
N LEU A 180 4.95 15.80 -6.02
CA LEU A 180 5.45 15.18 -7.25
C LEU A 180 5.18 16.04 -8.49
N GLN A 181 4.01 16.66 -8.58
CA GLN A 181 3.61 17.46 -9.75
C GLN A 181 4.20 18.87 -9.72
N LYS A 182 4.15 19.55 -8.56
CA LYS A 182 4.42 20.99 -8.44
C LYS A 182 5.66 21.31 -7.62
N GLY A 183 6.15 20.35 -6.83
CA GLY A 183 7.21 20.58 -5.83
C GLY A 183 6.68 21.15 -4.52
N THR A 184 5.36 21.34 -4.39
CA THR A 184 4.72 21.93 -3.21
C THR A 184 3.46 21.16 -2.78
N PRO A 185 3.16 21.08 -1.47
CA PRO A 185 4.03 21.52 -0.37
C PRO A 185 5.30 20.68 -0.29
N ASP A 186 6.40 21.30 0.09
CA ASP A 186 7.65 20.59 0.34
C ASP A 186 7.57 19.95 1.74
N ALA A 187 6.74 18.93 1.88
CA ALA A 187 6.46 18.26 3.16
C ALA A 187 7.26 16.97 3.36
N PHE A 188 7.90 16.46 2.30
CA PHE A 188 8.60 15.18 2.31
C PHE A 188 10.12 15.38 2.32
N ALA A 189 10.82 14.52 3.04
CA ALA A 189 12.27 14.46 3.01
C ALA A 189 12.77 14.03 1.61
N PRO A 190 13.91 14.55 1.13
CA PRO A 190 14.53 14.09 -0.11
C PRO A 190 14.83 12.60 -0.09
N GLY A 191 14.66 11.91 -1.23
CA GLY A 191 14.78 10.47 -1.33
C GLY A 191 14.42 9.91 -2.70
N THR A 192 14.65 8.60 -2.87
CA THR A 192 14.44 7.88 -4.15
C THR A 192 13.00 7.99 -4.65
N ALA A 193 12.02 7.88 -3.75
CA ALA A 193 10.60 7.97 -4.05
C ALA A 193 10.01 9.39 -3.92
N THR A 194 10.83 10.40 -3.64
CA THR A 194 10.39 11.81 -3.51
C THR A 194 11.16 12.68 -4.51
N SER A 195 12.20 13.39 -4.08
CA SER A 195 12.95 14.35 -4.88
C SER A 195 13.61 13.71 -6.11
N VAL A 196 14.20 12.51 -5.97
CA VAL A 196 14.88 11.81 -7.06
C VAL A 196 13.88 11.38 -8.14
N TRP A 197 12.75 10.80 -7.74
CA TRP A 197 11.72 10.38 -8.70
C TRP A 197 11.11 11.58 -9.43
N ARG A 198 10.83 12.67 -8.70
CA ARG A 198 10.36 13.92 -9.29
C ARG A 198 11.38 14.46 -10.30
N GLN A 199 12.65 14.53 -9.94
CA GLN A 199 13.70 15.04 -10.82
C GLN A 199 13.87 14.16 -12.07
N SER A 200 13.78 12.84 -11.93
CA SER A 200 13.81 11.89 -13.05
C SER A 200 12.69 12.17 -14.06
N ARG A 201 11.45 12.39 -13.58
CA ARG A 201 10.31 12.74 -14.44
C ARG A 201 10.52 14.08 -15.16
N LEU A 202 11.01 15.10 -14.46
CA LEU A 202 11.30 16.42 -15.04
C LEU A 202 12.42 16.38 -16.09
N ASN A 203 13.38 15.46 -15.93
CA ASN A 203 14.54 15.32 -16.82
C ASN A 203 14.35 14.25 -17.90
N THR A 204 13.22 13.53 -17.93
CA THR A 204 12.97 12.50 -18.94
C THR A 204 12.88 13.15 -20.33
N ARG A 205 13.81 12.79 -21.22
CA ARG A 205 13.88 13.29 -22.60
C ARG A 205 14.14 12.13 -23.54
N ARG A 206 13.38 12.06 -24.63
CA ARG A 206 13.60 11.14 -25.75
C ARG A 206 13.19 11.84 -27.03
N ALA A 207 14.06 11.83 -28.04
CA ALA A 207 13.78 12.48 -29.33
C ALA A 207 12.50 11.91 -29.95
N GLY A 208 11.59 12.80 -30.37
CA GLY A 208 10.30 12.42 -30.94
C GLY A 208 9.25 11.93 -29.94
N PHE A 209 9.47 12.12 -28.63
CA PHE A 209 8.50 11.77 -27.58
C PHE A 209 8.28 12.89 -26.58
N SER A 210 7.04 13.06 -26.14
CA SER A 210 6.70 13.86 -24.96
C SER A 210 6.10 12.99 -23.86
N TYR A 211 6.28 13.44 -22.61
CA TYR A 211 5.85 12.72 -21.42
C TYR A 211 5.02 13.66 -20.56
N GLN A 212 3.85 13.19 -20.14
CA GLN A 212 2.95 13.90 -19.24
C GLN A 212 2.66 13.02 -18.03
N TYR A 213 2.62 13.63 -16.85
CA TYR A 213 2.38 12.94 -15.59
C TYR A 213 1.19 13.58 -14.87
N ILE A 214 0.29 12.75 -14.36
CA ILE A 214 -0.81 13.17 -13.48
C ILE A 214 -0.76 12.28 -12.26
N ASP A 215 -0.69 12.87 -11.07
CA ASP A 215 -0.68 12.14 -9.81
C ASP A 215 -1.93 12.53 -8.99
N GLN A 216 -2.61 11.52 -8.44
CA GLN A 216 -3.85 11.67 -7.69
C GLN A 216 -3.75 10.97 -6.33
N PRO A 217 -4.26 11.59 -5.25
CA PRO A 217 -4.36 10.93 -3.96
C PRO A 217 -5.39 9.79 -4.01
N LEU A 218 -5.16 8.73 -3.23
CA LEU A 218 -6.14 7.69 -2.92
C LEU A 218 -6.24 7.59 -1.40
N ASN A 219 -7.27 8.20 -0.82
CA ASN A 219 -7.34 8.44 0.64
C ASN A 219 -8.64 7.94 1.30
N SER A 220 -9.49 7.21 0.57
CA SER A 220 -10.82 6.80 1.05
C SER A 220 -11.13 5.33 0.76
N GLY A 221 -12.13 4.81 1.46
CA GLY A 221 -12.57 3.42 1.33
C GLY A 221 -11.40 2.45 1.56
N LEU A 222 -11.18 1.55 0.61
CA LEU A 222 -10.12 0.54 0.64
C LEU A 222 -8.69 1.13 0.61
N PHE A 223 -8.55 2.42 0.27
CA PHE A 223 -7.28 3.15 0.21
C PHE A 223 -7.13 4.15 1.36
N ALA A 224 -8.00 4.10 2.38
CA ALA A 224 -7.85 4.96 3.54
C ALA A 224 -6.47 4.77 4.21
N PRO A 225 -5.84 5.84 4.71
CA PRO A 225 -4.58 5.72 5.42
C PRO A 225 -4.76 5.02 6.76
N LEU A 226 -3.76 4.22 7.16
CA LEU A 226 -3.72 3.52 8.45
C LEU A 226 -2.47 3.98 9.20
N ALA A 227 -2.63 4.39 10.45
CA ALA A 227 -1.57 5.04 11.20
C ALA A 227 -1.45 4.50 12.63
N LEU A 228 -0.23 4.17 13.04
CA LEU A 228 0.13 3.83 14.42
C LEU A 228 1.03 4.93 15.00
N GLU A 229 0.77 5.33 16.23
CA GLU A 229 1.61 6.27 16.97
C GLU A 229 2.93 5.61 17.38
N THR A 230 4.01 6.38 17.31
CA THR A 230 5.36 5.95 17.71
C THR A 230 5.73 6.54 19.07
N ASP A 231 6.65 5.91 19.81
CA ASP A 231 7.00 6.32 21.18
C ASP A 231 7.53 7.77 21.27
N ASP A 232 8.08 8.30 20.19
CA ASP A 232 8.54 9.69 20.07
C ASP A 232 7.41 10.70 19.76
N GLY A 233 6.15 10.25 19.71
CA GLY A 233 4.96 11.02 19.40
C GLY A 233 4.76 11.32 17.90
N GLY A 234 5.55 10.69 17.04
CA GLY A 234 5.30 10.62 15.60
C GLY A 234 4.28 9.54 15.23
N ALA A 235 4.27 9.15 13.96
CA ALA A 235 3.46 8.04 13.49
C ALA A 235 4.11 7.29 12.32
N LEU A 236 3.88 5.98 12.28
CA LEU A 236 4.08 5.15 11.11
C LEU A 236 2.76 5.07 10.32
N VAL A 237 2.76 5.48 9.06
CA VAL A 237 1.52 5.65 8.28
C VAL A 237 1.61 4.97 6.91
N PHE A 238 0.63 4.10 6.64
CA PHE A 238 0.33 3.61 5.31
C PHE A 238 -0.60 4.58 4.59
N PHE A 239 -0.34 4.87 3.32
CA PHE A 239 -1.26 5.60 2.45
C PHE A 239 -1.08 5.19 0.99
N SER A 240 -1.94 5.68 0.12
CA SER A 240 -1.97 5.30 -1.29
C SER A 240 -1.95 6.51 -2.24
N SER A 241 -1.51 6.26 -3.47
CA SER A 241 -1.62 7.22 -4.57
C SER A 241 -1.76 6.51 -5.91
N LYS A 242 -2.36 7.22 -6.88
CA LYS A 242 -2.51 6.80 -8.27
C LYS A 242 -1.67 7.72 -9.17
N HIS A 243 -1.00 7.14 -10.15
CA HIS A 243 -0.07 7.83 -11.03
C HIS A 243 -0.34 7.47 -12.49
N PHE A 244 -0.47 8.48 -13.33
CA PHE A 244 -0.56 8.35 -14.77
C PHE A 244 0.72 8.84 -15.43
N GLU A 245 1.17 8.11 -16.44
CA GLU A 245 2.24 8.49 -17.34
C GLU A 245 1.72 8.32 -18.77
N GLN A 246 1.58 9.43 -19.49
CA GLN A 246 1.27 9.41 -20.91
C GLN A 246 2.53 9.68 -21.72
N GLN A 247 2.83 8.77 -22.64
CA GLN A 247 3.87 8.93 -23.65
C GLN A 247 3.18 9.29 -24.97
N THR A 248 3.62 10.35 -25.64
CA THR A 248 3.13 10.75 -26.95
C THR A 248 4.27 10.78 -27.95
N ALA A 249 4.14 10.02 -29.03
CA ALA A 249 5.12 9.92 -30.10
C ALA A 249 4.81 10.90 -31.23
N ALA A 250 5.86 11.45 -31.85
CA ALA A 250 5.77 12.21 -33.08
C ALA A 250 5.31 11.32 -34.26
N GLN A 251 4.89 11.95 -35.35
CA GLN A 251 4.47 11.24 -36.56
C GLN A 251 5.55 10.24 -37.03
N GLY A 252 5.12 9.02 -37.36
CA GLY A 252 6.02 7.94 -37.80
C GLY A 252 6.68 7.15 -36.67
N LEU A 253 6.51 7.55 -35.41
CA LEU A 253 6.99 6.84 -34.23
C LEU A 253 5.85 6.23 -33.43
N ARG A 254 6.16 5.21 -32.62
CA ARG A 254 5.21 4.58 -31.68
C ARG A 254 5.84 4.36 -30.31
N PRO A 255 5.08 4.53 -29.21
CA PRO A 255 5.54 4.11 -27.88
C PRO A 255 5.88 2.62 -27.83
N THR A 256 6.94 2.29 -27.12
CA THR A 256 7.34 0.89 -26.90
C THR A 256 6.43 0.26 -25.85
N VAL A 257 5.87 -0.90 -26.17
CA VAL A 257 5.00 -1.68 -25.29
C VAL A 257 5.77 -2.91 -24.83
N SER A 258 6.01 -3.04 -23.52
CA SER A 258 6.57 -4.27 -22.95
C SER A 258 5.46 -5.32 -22.78
N ARG A 259 5.82 -6.60 -22.63
CA ARG A 259 4.84 -7.69 -22.44
C ARG A 259 3.86 -7.43 -21.30
N ASP A 260 4.33 -6.94 -20.16
CA ASP A 260 3.43 -6.63 -19.02
C ASP A 260 2.48 -5.47 -19.32
N VAL A 261 2.92 -4.47 -20.09
CA VAL A 261 2.05 -3.37 -20.52
C VAL A 261 1.02 -3.87 -21.52
N GLU A 262 1.44 -4.68 -22.50
CA GLU A 262 0.55 -5.31 -23.50
C GLU A 262 -0.48 -6.22 -22.84
N ALA A 263 -0.10 -6.91 -21.77
CA ALA A 263 -1.00 -7.76 -21.03
C ALA A 263 -2.18 -6.98 -20.42
N LEU A 264 -1.93 -5.74 -19.99
CA LEU A 264 -2.91 -4.82 -19.39
C LEU A 264 -3.40 -3.74 -20.36
N LEU A 265 -3.04 -3.84 -21.64
CA LEU A 265 -3.33 -2.83 -22.66
C LEU A 265 -4.77 -2.94 -23.14
N THR A 266 -5.42 -1.79 -23.23
CA THR A 266 -6.66 -1.59 -23.96
C THR A 266 -6.43 -0.63 -25.13
N GLY A 267 -7.10 -0.88 -26.26
CA GLY A 267 -6.91 -0.10 -27.48
C GLY A 267 -5.59 -0.41 -28.21
N GLU A 268 -5.42 0.24 -29.36
CA GLU A 268 -4.21 0.12 -30.19
C GLU A 268 -3.27 1.28 -29.88
N VAL A 269 -1.97 1.00 -29.65
CA VAL A 269 -0.95 2.04 -29.46
C VAL A 269 -0.54 2.59 -30.82
N ARG A 270 -1.11 3.74 -31.20
CA ARG A 270 -0.78 4.43 -32.47
C ARG A 270 0.26 5.51 -32.23
N SER A 271 -0.10 6.54 -31.47
CA SER A 271 0.79 7.64 -31.12
C SER A 271 0.90 7.87 -29.63
N THR A 272 -0.05 7.35 -28.84
CA THR A 272 -0.10 7.55 -27.39
C THR A 272 -0.14 6.23 -26.63
N LEU A 273 0.51 6.23 -25.47
CA LEU A 273 0.44 5.16 -24.49
C LEU A 273 0.32 5.77 -23.10
N THR A 274 -0.81 5.54 -22.46
CA THR A 274 -1.07 5.98 -21.09
C THR A 274 -1.01 4.79 -20.15
N LYS A 275 -0.13 4.87 -19.15
CA LYS A 275 0.04 3.85 -18.11
C LYS A 275 -0.55 4.37 -16.80
N GLU A 276 -1.39 3.56 -16.17
CA GLU A 276 -1.88 3.80 -14.81
C GLU A 276 -1.14 2.92 -13.82
N ARG A 277 -0.71 3.51 -12.70
CA ARG A 277 -0.12 2.80 -11.58
C ARG A 277 -0.82 3.16 -10.29
N ILE A 278 -1.12 2.17 -9.48
CA ILE A 278 -1.43 2.36 -8.06
C ILE A 278 -0.17 2.09 -7.26
N SER A 279 0.02 2.83 -6.17
CA SER A 279 1.12 2.59 -5.26
C SER A 279 0.66 2.70 -3.82
N GLY A 280 1.05 1.71 -3.01
CA GLY A 280 1.06 1.82 -1.55
C GLY A 280 2.37 2.44 -1.07
N GLN A 281 2.31 3.20 0.01
CA GLN A 281 3.46 3.83 0.66
C GLN A 281 3.46 3.52 2.15
N LEU A 282 4.65 3.48 2.73
CA LEU A 282 4.85 3.55 4.18
C LEU A 282 5.77 4.74 4.48
N VAL A 283 5.32 5.61 5.37
CA VAL A 283 6.08 6.77 5.83
C VAL A 283 6.17 6.81 7.35
N TYR A 284 7.25 7.40 7.83
CA TYR A 284 7.29 7.98 9.17
C TYR A 284 6.92 9.45 9.09
N VAL A 285 5.94 9.86 9.89
CA VAL A 285 5.51 11.25 10.04
C VAL A 285 5.94 11.74 11.41
N PRO A 286 6.83 12.74 11.52
CA PRO A 286 7.25 13.23 12.81
C PRO A 286 6.11 13.96 13.52
N LYS A 287 6.21 14.03 14.86
CA LYS A 287 5.41 14.94 15.67
C LYS A 287 5.51 16.36 15.14
N LYS A 288 4.42 17.12 15.20
CA LYS A 288 4.40 18.52 14.79
C LYS A 288 5.44 19.32 15.58
N GLY A 289 6.28 20.07 14.86
CA GLY A 289 7.36 20.87 15.44
C GLY A 289 8.64 20.10 15.78
N ALA A 290 8.69 18.78 15.54
CA ALA A 290 9.90 17.99 15.75
C ALA A 290 10.84 18.03 14.53
N GLY A 291 12.14 18.20 14.79
CA GLY A 291 13.20 18.11 13.78
C GLY A 291 12.95 19.01 12.56
N THR A 292 13.13 18.45 11.36
CA THR A 292 12.85 19.17 10.10
C THR A 292 11.36 19.28 9.77
N GLY A 293 10.49 18.57 10.52
CA GLY A 293 9.07 18.44 10.23
C GLY A 293 8.76 17.69 8.93
N LYS A 294 9.74 17.04 8.30
CA LYS A 294 9.58 16.37 7.01
C LYS A 294 9.11 14.93 7.19
N VAL A 295 8.15 14.52 6.37
CA VAL A 295 7.70 13.13 6.24
C VAL A 295 8.79 12.30 5.57
N ILE A 296 9.16 11.17 6.17
CA ILE A 296 10.23 10.30 5.67
C ILE A 296 9.60 9.11 4.96
N MET A 297 9.89 8.93 3.67
CA MET A 297 9.48 7.75 2.91
C MET A 297 10.32 6.54 3.32
N LEU A 298 9.66 5.49 3.82
CA LEU A 298 10.30 4.24 4.23
C LEU A 298 10.18 3.17 3.15
N ASN A 299 8.99 3.06 2.54
CA ASN A 299 8.73 2.14 1.45
C ASN A 299 7.76 2.74 0.43
N ARG A 300 7.93 2.34 -0.83
CA ARG A 300 6.96 2.59 -1.90
C ARG A 300 6.81 1.31 -2.72
N LEU A 301 5.60 0.79 -2.81
CA LEU A 301 5.23 -0.38 -3.59
C LEU A 301 4.31 0.02 -4.75
N PRO A 302 4.85 0.32 -5.95
CA PRO A 302 4.06 0.63 -7.13
C PRO A 302 3.73 -0.61 -7.97
N GLY A 303 2.59 -0.60 -8.65
CA GLY A 303 2.24 -1.59 -9.66
C GLY A 303 1.50 -0.98 -10.85
N LEU A 304 1.77 -1.48 -12.05
CA LEU A 304 0.99 -1.17 -13.25
C LEU A 304 -0.38 -1.83 -13.13
N THR A 305 -1.45 -1.03 -13.18
CA THR A 305 -2.82 -1.51 -13.03
C THR A 305 -3.59 -1.52 -14.34
N SER A 306 -3.25 -0.62 -15.27
CA SER A 306 -3.80 -0.61 -16.61
C SER A 306 -2.90 0.13 -17.60
N ALA A 307 -3.11 -0.13 -18.88
CA ALA A 307 -2.55 0.68 -19.96
C ALA A 307 -3.59 0.94 -21.05
N LYS A 308 -3.49 2.09 -21.71
CA LYS A 308 -4.36 2.47 -22.83
C LYS A 308 -3.54 3.03 -23.99
N GLY A 309 -3.79 2.50 -25.19
CA GLY A 309 -3.27 3.01 -26.44
C GLY A 309 -4.30 3.85 -27.19
N SER A 310 -3.85 4.90 -27.86
CA SER A 310 -4.63 5.63 -28.88
C SER A 310 -3.76 6.24 -29.97
#